data_AF-A0A1D8ATB5-F1
#
_entry.id   AF-A0A1D8ATB5-F1
#
_cell.length_a   1.000
_cell.length_b   1.000
_cell.length_c   1.000
_cell.angle_alpha   90.00
_cell.angle_beta   90.00
_cell.angle_gamma   90.00
#
_symmetry.space_group_name_H-M   'P 1'
#
loop_
_entity.id
_entity.type
_entity.pdbx_description
1 polymer ?
#
loop_
_entity_poly.entity_id
_entity_poly.type
_entity_poly.pdbx_seq_one_letter_code
_entity_poly.pdbx_strand_id
1 'polypeptide(L)'
;MLLFAVTALEKLQTLKPDVWLKIGAGIGAFILAILLYRRVMKMNKVIAGVVIFVVFTVVFFSWVYNRNEPKFLTPVVERIAPFFPSAGSYSSKQKN
;
A
#
# COMPACT_ATOMS: atom_id res chain seq x y z
N MET A 1 -22.34 17.29 -24.49
CA MET A 1 -21.16 16.37 -24.38
C MET A 1 -19.83 17.13 -24.28
N LEU A 2 -19.57 18.14 -25.12
CA LEU A 2 -18.32 18.94 -25.04
C LEU A 2 -18.14 19.73 -23.73
N LEU A 3 -19.23 20.25 -23.14
CA LEU A 3 -19.17 20.98 -21.86
C LEU A 3 -18.71 20.11 -20.67
N PHE A 4 -19.02 18.81 -20.68
CA PHE A 4 -18.54 17.86 -19.68
C PHE A 4 -17.07 17.48 -19.90
N ALA A 5 -16.60 17.47 -21.15
CA ALA A 5 -15.20 17.25 -21.48
C ALA A 5 -14.32 18.45 -21.08
N VAL A 6 -14.81 19.68 -21.29
CA VAL A 6 -14.11 20.92 -20.87
C VAL A 6 -13.98 20.98 -19.35
N THR A 7 -15.05 20.71 -18.62
CA THR A 7 -15.03 20.70 -17.15
C THR A 7 -14.21 19.56 -16.55
N ALA A 8 -14.20 18.38 -17.18
CA ALA A 8 -13.31 17.28 -16.78
C ALA A 8 -11.83 17.60 -17.05
N LEU A 9 -11.53 18.27 -18.16
CA LEU A 9 -10.16 18.67 -18.52
C LEU A 9 -9.61 19.75 -17.59
N GLU A 10 -10.43 20.76 -17.24
CA GLU A 10 -10.08 21.78 -16.23
C GLU A 10 -9.86 21.16 -14.84
N LYS A 11 -10.70 20.17 -14.48
CA LYS A 11 -10.53 19.38 -13.25
C LYS A 11 -9.25 18.56 -13.24
N LEU A 12 -8.78 18.06 -14.38
CA LEU A 12 -7.53 17.30 -14.50
C LEU A 12 -6.29 18.20 -14.44
N GLN A 13 -6.35 19.39 -15.02
CA GLN A 13 -5.26 20.37 -15.00
C GLN A 13 -5.06 21.02 -13.62
N THR A 14 -6.12 21.10 -12.81
CA THR A 14 -6.06 21.60 -11.43
C THR A 14 -5.60 20.55 -10.41
N LEU A 15 -5.35 19.30 -10.84
CA LEU A 15 -4.84 18.28 -9.93
C LEU A 15 -3.36 18.51 -9.61
N LYS A 16 -3.05 18.54 -8.32
CA LYS A 16 -1.66 18.51 -7.84
C LYS A 16 -0.94 17.28 -8.41
N PRO A 17 0.36 17.39 -8.75
CA PRO A 17 1.16 16.28 -9.30
C PRO A 17 1.19 15.04 -8.40
N ASP A 18 0.98 15.19 -7.08
CA ASP A 18 0.76 14.08 -6.14
C ASP A 18 -0.38 13.14 -6.52
N VAL A 19 -1.43 13.65 -7.16
CA VAL A 19 -2.59 12.85 -7.58
C VAL A 19 -2.19 11.95 -8.76
N TRP A 20 -1.39 12.45 -9.70
CA TRP A 20 -0.86 11.66 -10.81
C TRP A 20 0.06 10.53 -10.33
N LEU A 21 0.88 10.79 -9.32
CA LEU A 21 1.69 9.76 -8.67
C LEU A 21 0.83 8.67 -8.02
N LYS A 22 -0.26 9.04 -7.33
CA LYS A 22 -1.19 8.08 -6.73
C LYS A 22 -1.94 7.27 -7.78
N ILE A 23 -2.36 7.90 -8.88
CA ILE A 23 -3.01 7.21 -10.01
C ILE A 23 -2.03 6.23 -10.66
N GLY A 24 -0.80 6.66 -10.95
CA GLY A 24 0.24 5.81 -11.51
C GLY A 24 0.59 4.62 -10.59
N ALA A 25 0.73 4.88 -9.29
CA ALA A 25 0.94 3.83 -8.28
C ALA A 25 -0.25 2.85 -8.21
N GLY A 26 -1.48 3.36 -8.31
CA GLY A 26 -2.69 2.54 -8.35
C GLY A 26 -2.75 1.63 -9.58
N ILE A 27 -2.46 2.16 -10.76
CA ILE A 27 -2.39 1.38 -12.01
C ILE A 27 -1.26 0.35 -11.94
N GLY A 28 -0.08 0.75 -11.46
CA GLY A 28 1.05 -0.15 -11.28
C GLY A 28 0.74 -1.31 -10.33
N ALA A 29 0.12 -1.02 -9.19
CA ALA A 29 -0.33 -2.02 -8.23
C ALA A 29 -1.37 -2.98 -8.84
N PHE A 30 -2.29 -2.47 -9.65
CA PHE A 30 -3.30 -3.28 -10.33
C PHE A 30 -2.69 -4.25 -11.36
N ILE A 31 -1.73 -3.77 -12.17
CA ILE A 31 -1.00 -4.61 -13.12
C ILE A 31 -0.21 -5.70 -12.37
N LEU A 32 0.49 -5.32 -11.31
CA LEU A 32 1.19 -6.25 -10.43
C LEU A 32 0.25 -7.32 -9.86
N ALA A 33 -0.93 -6.93 -9.39
CA ALA A 33 -1.93 -7.85 -8.88
C ALA A 33 -2.39 -8.85 -9.95
N ILE A 34 -2.64 -8.41 -11.19
CA ILE A 34 -2.99 -9.29 -12.30
C ILE A 34 -1.87 -10.27 -12.65
N LEU A 35 -0.61 -9.80 -12.66
CA LEU A 35 0.55 -10.65 -12.93
C LEU A 35 0.73 -11.71 -11.84
N LEU A 36 0.63 -11.32 -10.57
CA LEU A 36 0.67 -12.23 -9.43
C LEU A 36 -0.48 -13.23 -9.49
N TYR A 37 -1.70 -12.78 -9.78
CA TYR A 37 -2.86 -13.65 -9.93
C TYR A 37 -2.68 -14.68 -11.05
N ARG A 38 -2.19 -14.26 -12.23
CA ARG A 38 -1.87 -15.18 -13.34
C ARG A 38 -0.77 -16.18 -12.95
N ARG A 39 0.21 -15.77 -12.13
CA ARG A 39 1.28 -16.65 -11.64
C ARG A 39 0.73 -17.68 -10.65
N VAL A 40 -0.06 -17.22 -9.69
CA VAL A 40 -0.71 -18.02 -8.65
C VAL A 40 -1.65 -19.07 -9.25
N MET A 41 -2.44 -18.69 -10.27
CA MET A 41 -3.34 -19.61 -10.97
C MET A 41 -2.63 -20.76 -11.69
N LYS A 42 -1.35 -20.60 -12.04
CA LYS A 42 -0.53 -21.67 -12.64
C LYS A 42 0.22 -22.51 -11.60
N MET A 43 0.19 -22.12 -10.32
CA MET A 43 0.93 -22.77 -9.24
C MET A 43 0.01 -23.60 -8.34
N ASN A 44 0.60 -24.53 -7.59
CA ASN A 44 -0.13 -25.26 -6.57
C ASN A 44 -0.68 -24.28 -5.51
N LYS A 45 -1.96 -24.42 -5.16
CA LYS A 45 -2.68 -23.48 -4.26
C LYS A 45 -1.98 -23.30 -2.91
N VAL A 46 -1.30 -24.36 -2.43
CA VAL A 46 -0.50 -24.34 -1.20
C VAL A 46 0.67 -23.36 -1.30
N ILE A 47 1.43 -23.41 -2.40
CA ILE A 47 2.61 -22.56 -2.60
C ILE A 47 2.18 -21.09 -2.75
N ALA A 48 1.07 -20.86 -3.46
CA ALA A 48 0.48 -19.52 -3.55
C ALA A 48 0.08 -18.96 -2.19
N GLY A 49 -0.54 -19.77 -1.33
CA GLY A 49 -0.89 -19.37 0.04
C GLY A 49 0.33 -18.97 0.85
N VAL A 50 1.42 -19.74 0.78
CA VAL A 50 2.68 -19.43 1.46
C VAL A 50 3.27 -18.11 0.96
N VAL A 51 3.31 -17.88 -0.35
CA VAL A 51 3.83 -16.64 -0.92
C VAL A 51 2.98 -15.44 -0.49
N ILE A 52 1.65 -15.54 -0.57
CA ILE A 52 0.75 -14.47 -0.13
C ILE A 52 0.94 -14.18 1.35
N PHE A 53 1.05 -15.22 2.19
CA PHE A 53 1.30 -15.08 3.62
C PHE A 53 2.59 -14.31 3.88
N VAL A 54 3.71 -14.73 3.28
CA VAL A 54 5.02 -14.07 3.46
C VAL A 54 4.96 -12.61 3.00
N VAL A 55 4.41 -12.33 1.83
CA VAL A 55 4.29 -10.96 1.30
C VAL A 55 3.43 -10.10 2.22
N PHE A 56 2.28 -10.62 2.67
CA PHE A 56 1.38 -9.90 3.57
C PHE A 56 2.05 -9.62 4.92
N THR A 57 2.77 -10.58 5.48
CA THR A 57 3.54 -10.41 6.72
C THR A 57 4.61 -9.34 6.58
N VAL A 58 5.39 -9.34 5.49
CA VAL A 58 6.42 -8.32 5.24
C VAL A 58 5.81 -6.93 5.08
N VAL A 59 4.74 -6.80 4.30
CA VAL A 59 4.05 -5.52 4.11
C VAL A 59 3.43 -5.03 5.41
N PHE A 60 2.79 -5.92 6.17
CA PHE A 60 2.20 -5.61 7.48
C PHE A 60 3.27 -5.12 8.46
N PHE A 61 4.40 -5.82 8.56
CA PHE A 61 5.50 -5.35 9.41
C PHE A 61 6.12 -4.04 8.92
N SER A 62 6.22 -3.85 7.61
CA SER A 62 6.67 -2.56 7.05
C SER A 62 5.73 -1.41 7.40
N TRP A 63 4.42 -1.64 7.40
CA TRP A 63 3.41 -0.68 7.85
C TRP A 63 3.52 -0.38 9.34
N VAL A 64 3.58 -1.40 10.18
CA VAL A 64 3.73 -1.26 11.64
C VAL A 64 5.03 -0.52 11.98
N TYR A 65 6.12 -0.84 11.30
CA TYR A 65 7.45 -0.26 11.55
C TYR A 65 7.57 1.19 11.07
N ASN A 66 7.12 1.49 9.84
CA ASN A 66 7.22 2.82 9.23
C ASN A 66 6.02 3.73 9.52
N ARG A 67 4.97 3.21 10.18
CA ARG A 67 3.70 3.91 10.48
C ARG A 67 3.11 4.61 9.24
N ASN A 68 3.24 3.98 8.07
CA ASN A 68 2.76 4.48 6.78
C ASN A 68 1.49 3.73 6.29
N GLU A 69 0.76 3.14 7.23
CA GLU A 69 -0.49 2.43 6.97
C GLU A 69 -1.60 3.33 6.41
N PRO A 70 -2.49 2.78 5.59
CA PRO A 70 -3.65 3.51 5.11
C PRO A 70 -4.65 3.76 6.25
N LYS A 71 -5.35 4.91 6.21
CA LYS A 71 -6.24 5.40 7.27
C LYS A 71 -7.32 4.41 7.75
N PHE A 72 -7.69 3.44 6.93
CA PHE A 72 -8.68 2.41 7.28
C PHE A 72 -8.08 1.27 8.12
N LEU A 73 -6.76 1.04 8.08
CA LEU A 73 -6.06 0.03 8.88
C LEU A 73 -5.50 0.58 10.18
N THR A 74 -5.42 1.90 10.33
CA THR A 74 -4.99 2.58 11.55
C THR A 74 -5.61 2.02 12.84
N PRO A 75 -6.93 1.77 12.97
CA PRO A 75 -7.49 1.27 14.24
C PRO A 75 -7.02 -0.14 14.59
N VAL A 76 -6.64 -0.95 13.60
CA VAL A 76 -6.12 -2.31 13.82
C VAL A 76 -4.63 -2.24 14.15
N VAL A 77 -3.87 -1.50 13.36
CA VAL A 77 -2.42 -1.43 13.54
C VAL A 77 -2.07 -0.67 14.82
N GLU A 78 -2.80 0.37 15.21
CA GLU A 78 -2.54 1.13 16.44
C GLU A 78 -2.69 0.28 17.72
N ARG A 79 -3.57 -0.73 17.72
CA ARG A 79 -3.69 -1.69 18.83
C ARG A 79 -2.54 -2.68 18.90
N ILE A 80 -1.95 -3.01 17.76
CA ILE A 80 -0.91 -4.05 17.63
C ILE A 80 0.49 -3.43 17.69
N ALA A 81 0.64 -2.18 17.25
CA ALA A 81 1.86 -1.39 17.27
C ALA A 81 2.60 -1.34 18.62
N PRO A 82 1.95 -1.25 19.81
CA PRO A 82 2.68 -1.26 21.07
C PRO A 82 3.45 -2.57 21.35
N PHE A 83 3.12 -3.67 20.67
CA PHE A 83 3.82 -4.95 20.82
C PHE A 83 5.04 -5.08 19.90
N PHE A 84 5.10 -4.31 18.82
CA PHE A 84 6.14 -4.45 17.79
C PHE A 84 7.10 -3.26 17.80
N PRO A 85 8.41 -3.48 17.59
CA PRO A 85 9.39 -2.41 17.52
C PRO A 85 9.07 -1.49 16.34
N SER A 86 8.91 -0.20 16.61
CA SER A 86 8.76 0.83 15.58
C SER A 86 10.09 1.55 15.36
N ALA A 87 10.29 2.17 14.19
CA ALA A 87 11.51 2.94 13.91
C ALA A 87 11.82 4.00 14.99
N GLY A 88 10.78 4.57 15.62
CA GLY A 88 10.92 5.54 16.72
C GLY A 88 11.47 4.96 18.04
N SER A 89 11.33 3.64 18.25
CA SER A 89 11.84 2.97 19.46
C SER A 89 13.36 2.81 19.49
N TYR A 90 14.02 2.86 18.33
CA TYR A 90 15.48 2.85 18.23
C TYR A 90 16.08 4.22 18.55
N SER A 91 15.45 5.31 18.08
CA SER A 91 15.87 6.68 18.40
C SER A 91 15.79 7.01 19.89
N SER A 92 14.87 6.41 20.64
CA SER A 92 14.77 6.60 22.10
C SER A 92 15.76 5.73 22.89
N LYS A 93 16.18 4.57 22.36
CA LYS A 93 17.22 3.72 22.97
C LYS A 93 18.64 4.19 22.72
N GLN A 94 18.91 4.86 21.60
CA GLN A 94 20.25 5.42 21.31
C GLN A 94 20.52 6.77 22.00
N LYS A 95 19.52 7.35 22.68
CA LYS A 95 19.65 8.65 23.35
C LYS A 95 19.85 8.53 24.88
N ASN A 96 20.02 7.31 25.41
CA ASN A 96 20.40 7.05 26.80
C ASN A 96 21.77 6.38 26.84
#